data_AF-A0A8T5I1E5-F1
#
_entry.id   AF-A0A8T5I1E5-F1
#
_cell.length_a   1.000
_cell.length_b   1.000
_cell.length_c   1.000
_cell.angle_alpha   90.00
_cell.angle_beta   90.00
_cell.angle_gamma   90.00
#
_symmetry.space_group_name_H-M   'P 1'
#
loop_
_entity.id
_entity.type
_entity.pdbx_description
1 polymer ?
#
loop_
_entity_poly.entity_id
_entity_poly.type
_entity_poly.pdbx_seq_one_letter_code
_entity_poly.pdbx_strand_id
1 'polypeptide(L)'
;MKDISISTILNSMNGETAYLTDMWENCVDEKRKRYTRSKFSDVLNKMEEFGYLKKHGYKSETSYTKLEFTDASDHIGFINNVIFTNETKINKALKKLDSRKIFIDISKNLNAYKFNKHSTKDYDLFLEGTSSMLGLSSSILFTIQNTANVELKKELKLCFKQIKEFLDETNEILMKFRGSNERIVLQRILNNKITEPGFLKI
;
A
#
# COMPACT_ATOMS: atom_id res chain seq x y z
N MET A 1 12.35 -7.10 5.18
CA MET A 1 12.24 -5.88 4.36
C MET A 1 12.26 -4.68 5.29
N LYS A 2 12.79 -3.54 4.87
CA LYS A 2 12.69 -2.32 5.68
C LYS A 2 11.41 -1.62 5.27
N ASP A 3 10.59 -1.27 6.24
CA ASP A 3 9.42 -0.43 6.02
C ASP A 3 9.84 1.02 6.36
N ILE A 4 9.21 2.02 5.75
CA ILE A 4 9.47 3.44 6.11
C ILE A 4 8.29 3.96 6.89
N SER A 5 8.55 4.61 8.02
CA SER A 5 7.52 5.30 8.77
C SER A 5 7.01 6.54 8.04
N ILE A 6 5.69 6.71 7.98
CA ILE A 6 5.00 7.89 7.45
C ILE A 6 5.50 9.15 8.16
N SER A 7 5.66 9.11 9.49
CA SER A 7 6.13 10.26 10.26
C SER A 7 7.57 10.64 9.90
N THR A 8 8.44 9.67 9.65
CA THR A 8 9.84 9.94 9.25
C THR A 8 9.89 10.65 7.90
N ILE A 9 9.03 10.25 6.95
CA ILE A 9 8.94 10.90 5.64
C ILE A 9 8.42 12.34 5.80
N LEU A 10 7.35 12.54 6.56
CA LEU A 10 6.80 13.89 6.79
C LEU A 10 7.78 14.81 7.53
N ASN A 11 8.57 14.26 8.47
CA ASN A 11 9.60 14.99 9.20
C ASN A 11 10.84 15.30 8.36
N SER A 12 11.06 14.58 7.25
CA SER A 12 12.12 14.90 6.29
C SER A 12 11.81 16.15 5.44
N MET A 13 10.57 16.63 5.48
CA MET A 13 10.18 17.89 4.85
C MET A 13 10.61 19.07 5.74
N ASN A 14 11.50 19.91 5.23
CA ASN A 14 11.92 21.14 5.90
C ASN A 14 10.95 22.30 5.62
N GLY A 15 9.66 22.11 5.95
CA GLY A 15 8.59 23.09 5.72
C GLY A 15 7.36 22.50 5.03
N GLU A 16 6.52 23.37 4.47
CA GLU A 16 5.31 22.96 3.72
C GLU A 16 5.64 22.35 2.36
N THR A 17 6.72 22.80 1.72
CA THR A 17 7.24 22.29 0.44
C THR A 17 8.64 21.72 0.63
N ALA A 18 8.95 20.59 -0.01
CA ALA A 18 10.31 20.03 -0.02
C ALA A 18 10.64 19.34 -1.35
N TYR A 19 11.90 19.40 -1.77
CA TYR A 19 12.38 18.69 -2.96
C TYR A 19 12.68 17.22 -2.65
N LEU A 20 12.50 16.36 -3.67
CA LEU A 20 12.76 14.92 -3.55
C LEU A 20 14.18 14.63 -3.04
N THR A 21 15.18 15.39 -3.51
CA THR A 21 16.58 15.20 -3.10
C THR A 21 16.75 15.46 -1.61
N ASP A 22 16.23 16.56 -1.11
CA ASP A 22 16.40 16.97 0.29
C ASP A 22 15.68 15.99 1.23
N MET A 23 14.44 15.62 0.87
CA MET A 23 13.69 14.61 1.62
C MET A 23 14.44 13.26 1.66
N TRP A 24 15.03 12.85 0.53
CA TRP A 24 15.78 11.60 0.44
C TRP A 24 17.07 11.61 1.28
N GLU A 25 17.76 12.75 1.33
CA GLU A 25 18.98 12.90 2.13
C GLU A 25 18.68 12.90 3.63
N ASN A 26 17.54 13.48 4.02
CA ASN A 26 17.15 13.62 5.43
C ASN A 26 16.35 12.41 5.96
N CYS A 27 15.71 11.62 5.09
CA CYS A 27 14.94 10.43 5.48
C CYS A 27 15.84 9.18 5.56
N VAL A 28 16.50 8.99 6.70
CA VAL A 28 17.36 7.83 6.98
C VAL A 28 16.67 6.79 7.88
N ASP A 29 17.14 5.54 7.84
CA ASP A 29 16.70 4.51 8.78
C ASP A 29 17.28 4.69 10.19
N GLU A 30 16.88 3.84 11.14
CA GLU A 30 17.36 3.86 12.53
C GLU A 30 18.89 3.74 12.66
N LYS A 31 19.56 3.14 11.66
CA LYS A 31 21.02 2.99 11.59
C LYS A 31 21.67 4.13 10.81
N ARG A 32 20.94 5.22 10.55
CA ARG A 32 21.35 6.38 9.74
C ARG A 32 21.74 6.03 8.31
N LYS A 33 21.22 4.92 7.77
CA LYS A 33 21.46 4.52 6.38
C LYS A 33 20.35 5.05 5.49
N ARG A 34 20.74 5.59 4.33
CA ARG A 34 19.81 6.05 3.29
C ARG A 34 19.16 4.86 2.59
N TYR A 35 17.89 5.02 2.24
CA TYR A 35 17.19 4.13 1.32
C TYR A 35 17.71 4.34 -0.11
N THR A 36 17.55 3.36 -0.99
CA THR A 36 17.85 3.61 -2.41
C THR A 36 16.87 4.65 -2.95
N ARG A 37 17.33 5.51 -3.86
CA ARG A 37 16.51 6.62 -4.36
C ARG A 37 15.24 6.15 -5.07
N SER A 38 15.31 5.01 -5.78
CA SER A 38 14.14 4.35 -6.40
C SER A 38 13.07 4.01 -5.36
N LYS A 39 13.48 3.27 -4.32
CA LYS A 39 12.65 2.84 -3.22
C LYS A 39 12.01 4.00 -2.46
N PHE A 40 12.77 5.07 -2.22
CA PHE A 40 12.24 6.28 -1.61
C PHE A 40 11.20 6.95 -2.51
N SER A 41 11.47 7.06 -3.81
CA SER A 41 10.50 7.60 -4.78
C SER A 41 9.21 6.78 -4.83
N ASP A 42 9.31 5.45 -4.77
CA ASP A 42 8.13 4.56 -4.76
C ASP A 42 7.27 4.81 -3.51
N VAL A 43 7.92 5.06 -2.37
CA VAL A 43 7.21 5.40 -1.12
C VAL A 43 6.59 6.79 -1.17
N LEU A 44 7.23 7.78 -1.80
CA LEU A 44 6.62 9.10 -2.00
C LEU A 44 5.39 9.04 -2.92
N ASN A 45 5.40 8.17 -3.94
CA ASN A 45 4.21 7.94 -4.76
C ASN A 45 3.04 7.37 -3.91
N LYS A 46 3.32 6.51 -2.93
CA LYS A 46 2.30 6.02 -1.97
C LYS A 46 1.84 7.11 -1.01
N MET A 47 2.74 7.97 -0.57
CA MET A 47 2.37 9.12 0.27
C MET A 47 1.42 10.07 -0.47
N GLU A 48 1.61 10.23 -1.79
CA GLU A 48 0.67 10.95 -2.65
C GLU A 48 -0.66 10.18 -2.82
N GLU A 49 -0.60 8.87 -3.12
CA GLU A 49 -1.79 8.02 -3.24
C GLU A 49 -2.66 8.02 -1.98
N PHE A 50 -2.05 8.10 -0.80
CA PHE A 50 -2.75 8.12 0.49
C PHE A 50 -3.06 9.52 1.02
N GLY A 51 -2.84 10.56 0.21
CA GLY A 51 -3.29 11.91 0.54
C GLY A 51 -2.46 12.63 1.60
N TYR A 52 -1.17 12.29 1.74
CA TYR A 52 -0.24 13.04 2.59
C TYR A 52 0.50 14.13 1.83
N LEU A 53 0.80 13.89 0.55
CA LEU A 53 1.61 14.76 -0.28
C LEU A 53 0.92 15.06 -1.60
N LYS A 54 1.21 16.23 -2.16
CA LYS A 54 0.90 16.57 -3.54
C LYS A 54 2.19 16.83 -4.28
N LYS A 55 2.41 16.10 -5.38
CA LYS A 55 3.62 16.22 -6.19
C LYS A 55 3.52 17.39 -7.17
N HIS A 56 4.63 18.09 -7.36
CA HIS A 56 4.80 19.15 -8.34
C HIS A 56 6.07 18.92 -9.18
N GLY A 57 6.07 19.45 -10.41
CA GLY A 57 7.21 19.38 -11.32
C GLY A 57 7.47 17.99 -11.92
N TYR A 58 8.56 17.89 -12.70
CA TYR A 58 8.97 16.66 -13.39
C TYR A 58 10.47 16.38 -13.19
N LYS A 59 10.82 15.09 -13.13
CA LYS A 59 12.21 14.59 -13.09
C LYS A 59 13.06 15.21 -11.95
N SER A 60 14.02 16.07 -12.29
CA SER A 60 15.02 16.62 -11.35
C SER A 60 14.47 17.73 -10.47
N GLU A 61 13.33 18.33 -10.83
CA GLU A 61 12.71 19.44 -10.11
C GLU A 61 11.45 18.98 -9.35
N THR A 62 11.33 17.68 -9.06
CA THR A 62 10.19 17.16 -8.31
C THR A 62 10.21 17.66 -6.87
N SER A 63 9.14 18.37 -6.51
CA SER A 63 8.86 18.82 -5.15
C SER A 63 7.51 18.29 -4.68
N TYR A 64 7.32 18.32 -3.37
CA TYR A 64 6.12 17.84 -2.69
C TYR A 64 5.64 18.89 -1.71
N THR A 65 4.33 19.13 -1.70
CA THR A 65 3.66 19.90 -0.65
C THR A 65 2.86 18.98 0.24
N LYS A 66 2.75 19.27 1.54
CA LYS A 66 1.79 18.57 2.40
C LYS A 66 0.38 18.78 1.88
N LEU A 67 -0.41 17.71 1.79
CA LEU A 67 -1.82 17.82 1.45
C LEU A 67 -2.61 18.06 2.74
N GLU A 68 -3.51 19.05 2.69
CA GLU A 68 -4.45 19.35 3.76
C GLU A 68 -5.86 19.19 3.22
N PHE A 69 -6.71 18.53 4.01
CA PHE A 69 -8.14 18.40 3.71
C PHE A 69 -8.92 19.51 4.40
N THR A 70 -9.90 20.08 3.71
CA THR A 70 -10.67 21.22 4.25
C THR A 70 -11.51 20.82 5.45
N ASP A 71 -12.04 19.59 5.45
CA ASP A 71 -12.83 19.04 6.53
C ASP A 71 -12.77 17.50 6.54
N ALA A 72 -13.46 16.89 7.51
CA ALA A 72 -13.51 15.43 7.64
C ALA A 72 -14.20 14.75 6.46
N SER A 73 -15.19 15.38 5.84
CA SER A 73 -15.95 14.80 4.72
C SER A 73 -15.09 14.73 3.46
N ASP A 74 -14.29 15.77 3.20
CA ASP A 74 -13.33 15.80 2.09
C ASP A 74 -12.27 14.69 2.25
N HIS A 75 -11.71 14.55 3.45
CA HIS A 75 -10.73 13.49 3.75
C HIS A 75 -11.34 12.08 3.57
N ILE A 76 -12.54 11.85 4.10
CA ILE A 76 -13.22 10.56 3.95
C ILE A 76 -13.61 10.30 2.49
N GLY A 77 -14.05 11.32 1.75
CA GLY A 77 -14.32 11.24 0.32
C GLY A 77 -13.09 10.79 -0.47
N PHE A 78 -11.93 11.37 -0.17
CA PHE A 78 -10.65 10.96 -0.75
C PHE A 78 -10.34 9.48 -0.45
N ILE A 79 -10.42 9.08 0.82
CA ILE A 79 -10.14 7.69 1.24
C ILE A 79 -11.08 6.71 0.53
N ASN A 80 -12.39 7.00 0.48
CA ASN A 80 -13.37 6.16 -0.19
C ASN A 80 -13.07 6.01 -1.69
N ASN A 81 -12.56 7.06 -2.34
CA ASN A 81 -12.14 6.96 -3.74
C ASN A 81 -10.92 6.03 -3.92
N VAL A 82 -9.95 6.06 -3.00
CA VAL A 82 -8.81 5.13 -3.01
C VAL A 82 -9.29 3.69 -2.77
N ILE A 83 -10.22 3.48 -1.83
CA ILE A 83 -10.85 2.18 -1.57
C ILE A 83 -11.52 1.68 -2.85
N PHE A 84 -12.45 2.44 -3.42
CA PHE A 84 -13.21 2.06 -4.60
C PHE A 84 -12.32 1.72 -5.81
N THR A 85 -11.27 2.52 -6.03
CA THR A 85 -10.30 2.29 -7.10
C THR A 85 -9.60 0.94 -6.94
N ASN A 86 -9.16 0.62 -5.72
CA ASN A 86 -8.45 -0.62 -5.45
C ASN A 86 -9.39 -1.84 -5.38
N GLU A 87 -10.62 -1.71 -4.86
CA GLU A 87 -11.64 -2.75 -4.93
C GLU A 87 -11.92 -3.13 -6.39
N THR A 88 -12.10 -2.14 -7.26
CA THR A 88 -12.33 -2.35 -8.70
C THR A 88 -11.16 -3.10 -9.34
N LYS A 89 -9.93 -2.68 -9.03
CA LYS A 89 -8.69 -3.31 -9.51
C LYS A 89 -8.61 -4.78 -9.07
N ILE A 90 -8.82 -5.06 -7.79
CA ILE A 90 -8.78 -6.39 -7.19
C ILE A 90 -9.87 -7.29 -7.77
N ASN A 91 -11.12 -6.82 -7.84
CA ASN A 91 -12.24 -7.58 -8.36
C ASN A 91 -12.05 -7.96 -9.83
N LYS A 92 -11.52 -7.04 -10.65
CA LYS A 92 -11.20 -7.30 -12.05
C LYS A 92 -10.11 -8.36 -12.20
N ALA A 93 -9.10 -8.34 -11.34
CA ALA A 93 -8.04 -9.33 -11.33
C ALA A 93 -8.56 -10.70 -10.87
N LEU A 94 -9.30 -10.76 -9.75
CA LEU A 94 -9.86 -11.99 -9.20
C LEU A 94 -10.74 -12.75 -10.21
N LYS A 95 -11.62 -12.06 -10.94
CA LYS A 95 -12.47 -12.68 -11.98
C LYS A 95 -11.66 -13.45 -13.02
N LYS A 96 -10.44 -13.03 -13.32
CA LYS A 96 -9.56 -13.73 -14.26
C LYS A 96 -8.70 -14.81 -13.61
N LEU A 97 -8.54 -14.76 -12.30
CA LEU A 97 -7.76 -15.71 -11.51
C LEU A 97 -8.59 -16.87 -10.95
N ASP A 98 -9.92 -16.73 -10.84
CA ASP A 98 -10.83 -17.64 -10.12
C ASP A 98 -10.67 -19.13 -10.51
N SER A 99 -10.32 -19.43 -11.77
CA SER A 99 -10.10 -20.80 -12.25
C SER A 99 -8.74 -21.02 -12.93
N ARG A 100 -7.83 -20.04 -12.87
CA ARG A 100 -6.53 -20.12 -13.54
C ARG A 100 -5.42 -20.50 -12.58
N LYS A 101 -4.56 -21.43 -13.02
CA LYS A 101 -3.34 -21.80 -12.30
C LYS A 101 -2.37 -20.59 -12.28
N ILE A 102 -2.03 -20.08 -11.09
CA ILE A 102 -1.12 -18.93 -10.95
C ILE A 102 0.33 -19.37 -11.11
N PHE A 103 0.67 -20.56 -10.61
CA PHE A 103 2.01 -21.13 -10.71
C PHE A 103 2.03 -22.31 -11.66
N ILE A 104 2.98 -22.34 -12.58
CA ILE A 104 3.25 -23.51 -13.42
C ILE A 104 3.81 -24.64 -12.54
N ASP A 105 4.76 -24.27 -11.68
CA ASP A 105 5.47 -25.18 -10.78
C ASP A 105 5.74 -24.50 -9.43
N ILE A 106 5.70 -25.29 -8.36
CA ILE A 106 6.05 -24.89 -7.00
C ILE A 106 7.01 -25.96 -6.47
N SER A 107 8.24 -25.55 -6.18
CA SER A 107 9.27 -26.44 -5.63
C SER A 107 8.83 -27.09 -4.31
N LYS A 108 9.40 -28.24 -3.98
CA LYS A 108 9.11 -28.98 -2.73
C LYS A 108 9.39 -28.16 -1.47
N ASN A 109 10.36 -27.24 -1.51
CA ASN A 109 10.71 -26.39 -0.36
C ASN A 109 9.89 -25.08 -0.31
N LEU A 110 8.95 -24.87 -1.25
CA LEU A 110 8.05 -23.70 -1.35
C LEU A 110 8.76 -22.35 -1.48
N ASN A 111 10.10 -22.34 -1.66
CA ASN A 111 10.91 -21.12 -1.75
C ASN A 111 11.16 -20.71 -3.20
N ALA A 112 11.02 -21.64 -4.14
CA ALA A 112 11.07 -21.39 -5.56
C ALA A 112 9.74 -21.78 -6.22
N TYR A 113 9.27 -20.94 -7.13
CA TYR A 113 8.07 -21.17 -7.92
C TYR A 113 8.21 -20.48 -9.27
N LYS A 114 7.45 -20.96 -10.26
CA LYS A 114 7.41 -20.38 -11.60
C LYS A 114 6.01 -19.88 -11.90
N PHE A 115 5.87 -18.58 -12.14
CA PHE A 115 4.58 -18.01 -12.50
C PHE A 115 4.10 -18.47 -13.88
N ASN A 116 2.78 -18.58 -14.01
CA ASN A 116 2.12 -18.75 -15.28
C ASN A 116 2.04 -17.42 -16.03
N LYS A 117 2.65 -17.33 -17.22
CA LYS A 117 2.65 -16.11 -18.06
C LYS A 117 1.24 -15.56 -18.32
N HIS A 118 0.23 -16.44 -18.36
CA HIS A 118 -1.16 -16.06 -18.63
C HIS A 118 -1.92 -15.54 -17.41
N SER A 119 -1.35 -15.69 -16.22
CA SER A 119 -1.93 -15.24 -14.94
C SER A 119 -1.05 -14.22 -14.24
N THR A 120 0.22 -14.09 -14.61
CA THR A 120 1.20 -13.20 -13.96
C THR A 120 0.69 -11.77 -13.92
N LYS A 121 0.26 -11.22 -15.07
CA LYS A 121 -0.24 -9.85 -15.17
C LYS A 121 -1.47 -9.59 -14.28
N ASP A 122 -2.40 -10.54 -14.24
CA ASP A 122 -3.62 -10.38 -13.44
C ASP A 122 -3.30 -10.57 -11.94
N TYR A 123 -2.36 -11.46 -11.59
CA TYR A 123 -1.89 -11.62 -10.21
C TYR A 123 -1.06 -10.42 -9.72
N ASP A 124 -0.24 -9.81 -10.57
CA ASP A 124 0.48 -8.58 -10.25
C ASP A 124 -0.51 -7.43 -9.98
N LEU A 125 -1.56 -7.32 -10.81
CA LEU A 125 -2.62 -6.32 -10.61
C LEU A 125 -3.40 -6.54 -9.31
N PHE A 126 -3.68 -7.80 -8.98
CA PHE A 126 -4.25 -8.19 -7.70
C PHE A 126 -3.34 -7.77 -6.54
N LEU A 127 -2.06 -8.15 -6.59
CA LEU A 127 -1.08 -7.81 -5.55
C LEU A 127 -0.89 -6.32 -5.39
N GLU A 128 -0.91 -5.55 -6.49
CA GLU A 128 -0.83 -4.10 -6.47
C GLU A 128 -2.01 -3.50 -5.70
N GLY A 129 -3.23 -3.89 -6.04
CA GLY A 129 -4.43 -3.42 -5.34
C GLY A 129 -4.45 -3.83 -3.87
N THR A 130 -4.13 -5.08 -3.56
CA THR A 130 -4.07 -5.55 -2.17
C THR A 130 -2.98 -4.84 -1.38
N SER A 131 -1.81 -4.60 -1.97
CA SER A 131 -0.72 -3.87 -1.32
C SER A 131 -1.10 -2.41 -1.06
N SER A 132 -1.83 -1.77 -1.98
CA SER A 132 -2.35 -0.41 -1.78
C SER A 132 -3.37 -0.38 -0.63
N MET A 133 -4.33 -1.31 -0.59
CA MET A 133 -5.30 -1.41 0.50
C MET A 133 -4.66 -1.65 1.89
N LEU A 134 -3.63 -2.50 1.96
CA LEU A 134 -2.86 -2.71 3.18
C LEU A 134 -2.09 -1.44 3.61
N GLY A 135 -1.50 -0.73 2.65
CA GLY A 135 -0.85 0.57 2.91
C GLY A 135 -1.84 1.63 3.39
N LEU A 136 -3.02 1.70 2.78
CA LEU A 136 -4.10 2.59 3.17
C LEU A 136 -4.60 2.25 4.58
N SER A 137 -4.73 0.96 4.91
CA SER A 137 -5.09 0.52 6.27
C SER A 137 -4.08 1.00 7.32
N SER A 138 -2.79 0.88 7.01
CA SER A 138 -1.70 1.39 7.85
C SER A 138 -1.76 2.92 8.02
N SER A 139 -2.00 3.64 6.93
CA SER A 139 -2.21 5.10 6.90
C SER A 139 -3.40 5.53 7.76
N ILE A 140 -4.56 4.87 7.59
CA ILE A 140 -5.78 5.14 8.35
C ILE A 140 -5.53 4.95 9.85
N LEU A 141 -4.87 3.87 10.25
CA LEU A 141 -4.55 3.62 11.66
C LEU A 141 -3.62 4.68 12.23
N PHE A 142 -2.63 5.14 11.46
CA PHE A 142 -1.77 6.25 11.85
C PHE A 142 -2.56 7.55 12.05
N THR A 143 -3.43 7.89 11.11
CA THR A 143 -4.28 9.09 11.21
C THR A 143 -5.22 9.00 12.42
N ILE A 144 -5.82 7.83 12.68
CA ILE A 144 -6.63 7.59 13.90
C ILE A 144 -5.81 7.86 15.16
N GLN A 145 -4.56 7.42 15.23
CA GLN A 145 -3.73 7.63 16.42
C GLN A 145 -3.34 9.10 16.64
N ASN A 146 -3.21 9.88 15.57
CA ASN A 146 -2.66 11.23 15.63
C ASN A 146 -3.71 12.36 15.49
N THR A 147 -4.94 12.06 15.05
CA THR A 147 -6.00 13.07 14.94
C THR A 147 -6.74 13.31 16.25
N ALA A 148 -7.00 14.58 16.55
CA ALA A 148 -7.89 15.01 17.62
C ALA A 148 -9.37 15.07 17.19
N ASN A 149 -9.65 15.03 15.87
CA ASN A 149 -11.02 15.08 15.36
C ASN A 149 -11.75 13.75 15.61
N VAL A 150 -12.74 13.78 16.51
CA VAL A 150 -13.50 12.60 16.95
C VAL A 150 -14.39 12.02 15.84
N GLU A 151 -15.01 12.88 15.03
CA GLU A 151 -15.86 12.48 13.92
C GLU A 151 -15.04 11.78 12.84
N LEU A 152 -13.93 12.40 12.41
CA LEU A 152 -13.00 11.79 11.47
C LEU A 152 -12.49 10.44 11.98
N LYS A 153 -12.11 10.35 13.26
CA LYS A 153 -11.67 9.10 13.90
C LYS A 153 -12.75 8.00 13.83
N LYS A 154 -14.03 8.34 13.94
CA LYS A 154 -15.13 7.38 13.87
C LYS A 154 -15.29 6.85 12.44
N GLU A 155 -15.33 7.73 11.45
CA GLU A 155 -15.45 7.38 10.03
C GLU A 155 -14.26 6.56 9.55
N LEU A 156 -13.03 6.95 9.91
CA LEU A 156 -11.83 6.21 9.59
C LEU A 156 -11.83 4.76 10.13
N LYS A 157 -12.42 4.53 11.32
CA LYS A 157 -12.59 3.17 11.85
C LYS A 157 -13.54 2.32 11.00
N LEU A 158 -14.57 2.94 10.42
CA LEU A 158 -15.49 2.26 9.50
C LEU A 158 -14.78 1.91 8.19
N CYS A 159 -14.05 2.86 7.59
CA CYS A 159 -13.23 2.60 6.40
C CYS A 159 -12.22 1.47 6.64
N PHE A 160 -11.50 1.49 7.77
CA PHE A 160 -10.56 0.42 8.13
C PHE A 160 -11.24 -0.95 8.23
N LYS A 161 -12.42 -1.01 8.86
CA LYS A 161 -13.21 -2.24 8.97
C LYS A 161 -13.64 -2.75 7.59
N GLN A 162 -14.14 -1.88 6.72
CA GLN A 162 -14.53 -2.22 5.35
C GLN A 162 -13.35 -2.79 4.56
N ILE A 163 -12.18 -2.14 4.60
CA ILE A 163 -10.99 -2.62 3.89
C ILE A 163 -10.62 -4.02 4.39
N LYS A 164 -10.65 -4.25 5.71
CA LYS A 164 -10.33 -5.54 6.29
C LYS A 164 -11.29 -6.63 5.82
N GLU A 165 -12.60 -6.40 5.93
CA GLU A 165 -13.63 -7.35 5.51
C GLU A 165 -13.50 -7.67 4.01
N PHE A 166 -13.32 -6.65 3.17
CA PHE A 166 -13.11 -6.82 1.75
C PHE A 166 -11.85 -7.65 1.42
N LEU A 167 -10.73 -7.39 2.11
CA LEU A 167 -9.49 -8.14 1.90
C LEU A 167 -9.60 -9.59 2.38
N ASP A 168 -10.31 -9.84 3.48
CA ASP A 168 -10.56 -11.19 3.99
C ASP A 168 -11.40 -11.98 2.98
N GLU A 169 -12.52 -11.43 2.49
CA GLU A 169 -13.35 -12.04 1.44
C GLU A 169 -12.57 -12.29 0.14
N THR A 170 -11.80 -11.30 -0.28
CA THR A 170 -10.93 -11.36 -1.46
C THR A 170 -9.92 -12.51 -1.34
N ASN A 171 -9.33 -12.70 -0.16
CA ASN A 171 -8.40 -13.78 0.12
C ASN A 171 -9.10 -15.14 0.06
N GLU A 172 -10.31 -15.27 0.63
CA GLU A 172 -11.09 -16.51 0.55
C GLU A 172 -11.39 -16.89 -0.90
N ILE A 173 -11.80 -15.93 -1.73
CA ILE A 173 -12.04 -16.14 -3.17
C ILE A 173 -10.76 -16.61 -3.85
N LEU A 174 -9.62 -15.95 -3.61
CA LEU A 174 -8.34 -16.36 -4.18
C LEU A 174 -7.94 -17.78 -3.75
N MET A 175 -8.23 -18.20 -2.52
CA MET A 175 -7.78 -19.50 -2.01
C MET A 175 -8.71 -20.65 -2.38
N LYS A 176 -10.00 -20.39 -2.66
CA LYS A 176 -11.08 -21.38 -2.81
C LYS A 176 -10.69 -22.62 -3.61
N PHE A 177 -10.15 -22.45 -4.82
CA PHE A 177 -9.84 -23.57 -5.73
C PHE A 177 -8.36 -23.97 -5.77
N ARG A 178 -7.54 -23.46 -4.84
CA ARG A 178 -6.09 -23.73 -4.82
C ARG A 178 -5.71 -24.89 -3.92
N GLY A 179 -4.72 -25.67 -4.35
CA GLY A 179 -4.10 -26.72 -3.52
C GLY A 179 -3.22 -26.14 -2.41
N SER A 180 -2.91 -26.96 -1.39
CA SER A 180 -2.22 -26.52 -0.17
C SER A 180 -0.90 -25.77 -0.42
N ASN A 181 -0.05 -26.27 -1.33
CA ASN A 181 1.24 -25.62 -1.63
C ASN A 181 1.05 -24.24 -2.27
N GLU A 182 0.08 -24.09 -3.17
CA GLU A 182 -0.23 -22.81 -3.80
C GLU A 182 -0.79 -21.82 -2.78
N ARG A 183 -1.69 -22.26 -1.89
CA ARG A 183 -2.19 -21.44 -0.79
C ARG A 183 -1.07 -20.93 0.12
N ILE A 184 -0.13 -21.80 0.52
CA ILE A 184 1.00 -21.42 1.37
C ILE A 184 1.87 -20.36 0.70
N VAL A 185 2.19 -20.53 -0.58
CA VAL A 185 3.00 -19.57 -1.33
C VAL A 185 2.27 -18.24 -1.48
N LEU A 186 0.99 -18.25 -1.86
CA LEU A 186 0.17 -17.04 -1.98
C LEU A 186 0.06 -16.29 -0.65
N GLN A 187 -0.25 -17.00 0.44
CA GLN A 187 -0.38 -16.39 1.76
C GLN A 187 0.96 -15.81 2.23
N ARG A 188 2.09 -16.47 1.95
CA ARG A 188 3.42 -15.94 2.26
C ARG A 188 3.68 -14.64 1.50
N ILE A 189 3.35 -14.58 0.21
CA ILE A 189 3.51 -13.37 -0.60
C ILE A 189 2.67 -12.23 -0.03
N LEU A 190 1.40 -12.50 0.32
CA LEU A 190 0.48 -11.51 0.89
C LEU A 190 0.93 -11.03 2.28
N ASN A 191 1.32 -11.94 3.16
CA ASN A 191 1.79 -11.59 4.50
C ASN A 191 3.04 -10.69 4.45
N ASN A 192 3.90 -10.86 3.44
CA ASN A 192 5.05 -9.99 3.24
C ASN A 192 4.69 -8.57 2.80
N LYS A 193 3.42 -8.29 2.45
CA LYS A 193 2.91 -6.94 2.12
C LYS A 193 2.32 -6.22 3.32
N ILE A 194 1.99 -6.93 4.40
CA ILE A 194 1.45 -6.34 5.62
C ILE A 194 2.51 -5.48 6.30
N THR A 195 2.15 -4.26 6.67
CA THR A 195 2.98 -3.32 7.42
C THR A 195 2.39 -3.06 8.79
N GLU A 196 3.25 -2.62 9.70
CA GLU A 196 2.80 -2.03 10.96
C GLU A 196 2.05 -0.72 10.71
N PRO A 197 1.13 -0.32 11.60
CA PRO A 197 0.44 0.96 11.52
C PRO A 197 1.41 2.14 11.42
N GLY A 198 1.18 3.04 10.47
CA GLY A 198 2.07 4.18 10.23
C GLY A 198 3.34 3.85 9.46
N PHE A 199 3.46 2.65 8.89
CA PHE A 199 4.57 2.26 8.03
C PHE A 199 4.10 1.91 6.61
N LEU A 200 4.99 2.11 5.64
CA LEU A 200 4.80 1.80 4.23
C LEU A 200 5.87 0.79 3.76
N LYS A 201 5.44 -0.24 3.01
CA LYS A 201 6.38 -1.19 2.38
C LYS A 201 7.21 -0.52 1.31
N ILE A 202 8.50 -0.83 1.34
CA ILE A 202 9.51 -0.58 0.31
C ILE A 202 9.71 -1.79 -0.60
#